data_AF-A0A8B7N2R0-F1
#
_entry.id   AF-A0A8B7N2R0-F1
#
_cell.length_a   1.000
_cell.length_b   1.000
_cell.length_c   1.000
_cell.angle_alpha   90.00
_cell.angle_beta   90.00
_cell.angle_gamma   90.00
#
_symmetry.space_group_name_H-M   'P 1'
#
loop_
_entity.id
_entity.type
_entity.pdbx_description
1 polymer ?
#
loop_
_entity_poly.entity_id
_entity_poly.type
_entity_poly.pdbx_seq_one_letter_code
_entity_poly.pdbx_strand_id
1 'polypeptide(L)'
;MKTFDSVFPRRIVLTTKYTFFFCSNINIYAMDPSIGKGPVTNNATHPEAIERGGLTHSALEALLVDPGTLAGHLIPGLLFMFFGLFWTYSILHKYHVARRGAILLGKGSYKSNYRNTLFSTYYACHCTNVSLDAYFLFICTSLGFIGEFIAGFRGGEFVVMSNTHHMCMYFFYGLTAFIHILMCRKHPIPADSDYATMIVACIVEALLFQGHINGRGPINAKIHMLLVYTIMVTVGFLVLEMAARRNVLISLARASSILVQGQWFCTGGFILYPPSFMPTWDDNSRPQMALVTTLFAVNIALAIIGTLLINYLIFLRVNCMDAQTISRILNKSDIRSQNSLPNIDPGKPLISDSDDEC
;
A
#
# COMPACT_ATOMS: atom_id res chain seq x y z
N MET A 1 59.20 20.90 -25.15
CA MET A 1 59.80 21.64 -24.03
C MET A 1 58.78 22.66 -23.53
N LYS A 2 58.47 22.58 -22.23
CA LYS A 2 57.56 23.39 -21.38
C LYS A 2 56.08 22.98 -21.32
N THR A 3 55.84 22.25 -20.24
CA THR A 3 54.65 21.90 -19.45
C THR A 3 53.89 23.12 -18.92
N PHE A 4 52.58 22.97 -18.69
CA PHE A 4 51.87 23.59 -17.58
C PHE A 4 50.66 22.73 -17.15
N ASP A 5 50.61 22.47 -15.85
CA ASP A 5 49.73 21.55 -15.14
C ASP A 5 48.34 22.13 -14.80
N SER A 6 47.40 21.19 -14.63
CA SER A 6 46.34 21.13 -13.61
C SER A 6 45.32 22.29 -13.46
N VAL A 7 44.03 21.98 -13.70
CA VAL A 7 42.94 22.10 -12.69
C VAL A 7 41.85 21.06 -13.00
N PHE A 8 41.92 19.90 -12.35
CA PHE A 8 40.77 19.02 -12.14
C PHE A 8 39.96 19.57 -10.95
N PRO A 9 38.61 19.70 -11.02
CA PRO A 9 37.83 19.91 -9.82
C PRO A 9 37.84 18.64 -8.97
N ARG A 10 38.22 18.82 -7.71
CA ARG A 10 38.37 17.80 -6.67
C ARG A 10 37.04 17.10 -6.38
N ARG A 11 37.13 15.77 -6.21
CA ARG A 11 36.25 14.82 -5.50
C ARG A 11 34.96 15.41 -4.91
N ILE A 12 33.82 15.03 -5.49
CA ILE A 12 32.55 14.99 -4.77
C ILE A 12 32.66 13.86 -3.73
N VAL A 13 32.86 14.22 -2.47
CA VAL A 13 32.70 13.29 -1.35
C VAL A 13 31.20 13.13 -1.13
N LEU A 14 30.60 12.11 -1.75
CA LEU A 14 29.30 11.58 -1.35
C LEU A 14 29.45 11.09 0.09
N THR A 15 28.98 11.88 1.05
CA THR A 15 28.83 11.42 2.43
C THR A 15 27.73 10.36 2.44
N THR A 16 28.13 9.13 2.74
CA THR A 16 27.34 7.89 2.80
C THR A 16 26.22 7.91 3.86
N LYS A 17 25.84 9.08 4.40
CA LYS A 17 24.86 9.20 5.50
C LYS A 17 23.40 9.13 5.03
N TYR A 18 23.11 9.26 3.74
CA TYR A 18 21.73 9.32 3.24
C TYR A 18 21.27 8.08 2.46
N THR A 19 22.14 7.09 2.22
CA THR A 19 21.83 5.98 1.29
C THR A 19 21.69 4.61 1.97
N PHE A 20 22.05 4.46 3.25
CA PHE A 20 22.16 3.13 3.90
C PHE A 20 21.30 2.88 5.14
N PHE A 21 20.36 3.76 5.49
CA PHE A 21 19.62 3.60 6.76
C PHE A 21 18.35 2.74 6.72
N PHE A 22 17.99 2.13 5.59
CA PHE A 22 16.82 1.24 5.52
C PHE A 22 17.13 -0.25 5.71
N CYS A 23 18.38 -0.63 5.99
CA CYS A 23 18.71 -2.01 6.34
C CYS A 23 19.85 -2.04 7.37
N SER A 24 19.55 -2.52 8.58
CA SER A 24 20.50 -2.87 9.65
C SER A 24 21.08 -1.73 10.49
N ASN A 25 20.56 -1.56 11.72
CA ASN A 25 21.30 -1.66 12.99
C ASN A 25 20.54 -0.98 14.15
N ILE A 26 19.92 -1.81 15.00
CA ILE A 26 19.75 -1.47 16.42
C ILE A 26 21.15 -1.67 17.02
N ASN A 27 21.84 -0.57 17.33
CA ASN A 27 23.04 -0.63 18.16
C ASN A 27 22.89 0.38 19.29
N ILE A 28 22.65 -0.18 20.47
CA ILE A 28 22.59 0.50 21.76
C ILE A 28 24.02 0.92 22.09
N TYR A 29 24.31 2.21 22.09
CA TYR A 29 25.52 2.74 22.73
C TYR A 29 25.15 3.82 23.75
N ALA A 30 25.78 3.65 24.91
CA ALA A 30 25.60 4.35 26.17
C ALA A 30 25.60 5.88 26.05
N MET A 31 24.70 6.51 26.80
CA MET A 31 24.70 7.96 27.03
C MET A 31 25.86 8.37 27.93
N ASP A 32 26.63 9.35 27.48
CA ASP A 32 27.52 10.19 28.29
C ASP A 32 26.66 11.24 29.03
N PRO A 33 26.65 11.28 30.37
CA PRO A 33 25.83 12.20 31.13
C PRO A 33 26.62 13.45 31.50
N SER A 34 26.95 14.30 30.53
CA SER A 34 27.34 15.67 30.84
C SER A 34 27.16 16.59 29.65
N ILE A 35 26.08 17.39 29.63
CA ILE A 35 26.01 18.73 29.05
C ILE A 35 24.61 19.30 29.37
N GLY A 36 24.60 20.49 29.98
CA GLY A 36 23.42 21.38 29.95
C GLY A 36 22.73 21.68 31.28
N LYS A 37 23.47 22.11 32.31
CA LYS A 37 22.86 22.90 33.41
C LYS A 37 22.56 24.32 32.91
N GLY A 38 21.28 24.66 32.77
CA GLY A 38 20.77 26.03 32.67
C GLY A 38 20.23 26.52 34.02
N PRO A 39 20.12 27.84 34.25
CA PRO A 39 20.09 28.41 35.59
C PRO A 39 18.74 28.30 36.30
N VAL A 40 18.86 28.04 37.60
CA VAL A 40 17.81 27.97 38.62
C VAL A 40 17.20 29.36 38.85
N THR A 41 15.88 29.46 38.78
CA THR A 41 15.12 30.52 39.46
C THR A 41 14.12 29.85 40.41
N ASN A 42 14.30 30.11 41.70
CA ASN A 42 13.39 29.69 42.76
C ASN A 42 12.26 30.72 42.88
N ASN A 43 11.00 30.27 42.94
CA ASN A 43 10.13 30.54 44.09
C ASN A 43 8.73 29.90 43.95
N ALA A 44 8.24 29.46 45.10
CA ALA A 44 6.87 29.11 45.48
C ALA A 44 6.33 27.73 45.08
N THR A 45 6.62 26.79 45.96
CA THR A 45 5.96 25.49 46.18
C THR A 45 4.50 25.65 46.62
N HIS A 46 3.57 25.01 45.91
CA HIS A 46 2.30 24.53 46.47
C HIS A 46 2.27 23.00 46.32
N PRO A 47 2.05 22.24 47.40
CA PRO A 47 2.11 20.78 47.36
C PRO A 47 0.71 20.21 47.12
N GLU A 48 0.50 19.53 45.99
CA GLU A 48 -0.47 18.44 45.84
C GLU A 48 -0.43 17.90 44.40
N ALA A 49 0.36 16.85 44.17
CA ALA A 49 0.19 15.97 43.02
C ALA A 49 0.88 14.63 43.31
N ILE A 50 0.27 13.85 44.21
CA ILE A 50 0.48 12.41 44.28
C ILE A 50 -0.53 11.76 43.32
N GLU A 51 0.01 10.92 42.43
CA GLU A 51 -0.65 9.91 41.60
C GLU A 51 -1.84 10.30 40.71
N ARG A 52 -1.62 10.19 39.39
CA ARG A 52 -2.31 9.18 38.58
C ARG A 52 -1.52 8.94 37.30
N GLY A 53 -0.96 7.73 37.21
CA GLY A 53 -0.51 7.15 35.96
C GLY A 53 -1.71 6.95 35.04
N GLY A 54 -2.00 7.94 34.22
CA GLY A 54 -2.86 7.86 33.05
C GLY A 54 -2.11 8.48 31.90
N LEU A 55 -2.08 7.82 30.74
CA LEU A 55 -1.70 8.49 29.50
C LEU A 55 -2.53 9.76 29.40
N THR A 56 -1.86 10.91 29.39
CA THR A 56 -2.54 12.20 29.27
C THR A 56 -3.38 12.18 28.00
N HIS A 57 -4.56 12.80 28.04
CA HIS A 57 -5.45 12.93 26.88
C HIS A 57 -4.69 13.46 25.65
N SER A 58 -3.64 14.27 25.86
CA SER A 58 -2.71 14.75 24.83
C SER A 58 -1.84 13.68 24.17
N ALA A 59 -1.44 12.62 24.88
CA ALA A 59 -0.67 11.51 24.31
C ALA A 59 -1.58 10.54 23.55
N LEU A 60 -2.82 10.38 24.01
CA LEU A 60 -3.87 9.69 23.24
C LEU A 60 -4.29 10.53 22.03
N GLU A 61 -4.37 11.86 22.13
CA GLU A 61 -4.64 12.76 21.00
C GLU A 61 -3.48 12.88 20.01
N ALA A 62 -2.23 12.76 20.47
CA ALA A 62 -1.07 12.57 19.59
C ALA A 62 -1.06 11.18 18.93
N LEU A 63 -1.73 10.19 19.53
CA LEU A 63 -1.96 8.86 18.97
C LEU A 63 -3.21 8.84 18.04
N LEU A 64 -4.15 9.75 18.24
CA LEU A 64 -5.34 9.98 17.41
C LEU A 64 -4.98 10.90 16.24
N VAL A 65 -4.28 10.30 15.29
CA VAL A 65 -4.13 10.64 13.86
C VAL A 65 -4.60 12.05 13.49
N ASP A 66 -3.74 13.05 13.67
CA ASP A 66 -3.80 14.21 12.79
C ASP A 66 -3.22 13.78 11.43
N PRO A 67 -3.98 13.89 10.33
CA PRO A 67 -3.56 13.52 8.99
C PRO A 67 -2.28 14.24 8.52
N GLY A 68 -1.97 15.40 9.11
CA GLY A 68 -0.75 16.18 8.89
C GLY A 68 0.42 15.79 9.79
N THR A 69 0.58 14.51 10.15
CA THR A 69 1.66 14.05 11.05
C THR A 69 2.49 12.92 10.45
N LEU A 70 3.60 12.59 11.11
CA LEU A 70 4.39 11.39 10.80
C LEU A 70 3.53 10.12 10.84
N ALA A 71 2.66 9.97 11.86
CA ALA A 71 1.77 8.82 11.98
C ALA A 71 0.75 8.77 10.83
N GLY A 72 0.20 9.92 10.45
CA GLY A 72 -0.68 10.07 9.28
C GLY A 72 -0.04 9.63 7.96
N HIS A 73 1.30 9.61 7.87
CA HIS A 73 2.03 9.10 6.71
C HIS A 73 2.43 7.62 6.88
N LEU A 74 2.90 7.23 8.06
CA LEU A 74 3.40 5.88 8.31
C LEU A 74 2.28 4.83 8.31
N ILE A 75 1.12 5.12 8.90
CA ILE A 75 0.00 4.16 8.98
C ILE A 75 -0.50 3.77 7.58
N PRO A 76 -0.92 4.69 6.69
CA PRO A 76 -1.33 4.32 5.34
C PRO A 76 -0.16 3.73 4.55
N GLY A 77 1.07 4.25 4.73
CA GLY A 77 2.26 3.70 4.08
C GLY A 77 2.49 2.21 4.38
N LEU A 78 2.41 1.83 5.66
CA LEU A 78 2.54 0.45 6.09
C LEU A 78 1.41 -0.44 5.57
N LEU A 79 0.17 0.04 5.53
CA LEU A 79 -0.96 -0.70 4.94
C LEU A 79 -0.76 -0.94 3.44
N PHE A 80 -0.40 0.09 2.68
CA PHE A 80 -0.12 -0.06 1.24
C PHE A 80 1.07 -1.00 0.99
N MET A 81 2.14 -0.92 1.78
CA MET A 81 3.25 -1.87 1.68
C MET A 81 2.80 -3.31 1.98
N PHE A 82 1.99 -3.52 3.02
CA PHE A 82 1.44 -4.83 3.34
C PHE A 82 0.65 -5.41 2.15
N PHE A 83 -0.31 -4.65 1.59
CA PHE A 83 -1.11 -5.12 0.46
C PHE A 83 -0.26 -5.32 -0.81
N GLY A 84 0.68 -4.40 -1.09
CA GLY A 84 1.62 -4.52 -2.19
C GLY A 84 2.46 -5.81 -2.12
N LEU A 85 3.03 -6.12 -0.95
CA LEU A 85 3.78 -7.35 -0.71
C LEU A 85 2.90 -8.60 -0.75
N PHE A 86 1.74 -8.56 -0.09
CA PHE A 86 0.80 -9.68 -0.01
C PHE A 86 0.26 -10.06 -1.40
N TRP A 87 -0.13 -9.08 -2.21
CA TRP A 87 -0.58 -9.33 -3.57
C TRP A 87 0.56 -9.79 -4.48
N THR A 88 1.76 -9.19 -4.35
CA THR A 88 2.97 -9.68 -5.05
C THR A 88 3.21 -11.17 -4.77
N TYR A 89 3.19 -11.57 -3.50
CA TYR A 89 3.30 -12.98 -3.10
C TYR A 89 2.19 -13.84 -3.73
N SER A 90 0.94 -13.39 -3.61
CA SER A 90 -0.23 -14.14 -4.08
C SER A 90 -0.20 -14.38 -5.60
N ILE A 91 0.19 -13.36 -6.37
CA ILE A 91 0.30 -13.41 -7.84
C ILE A 91 1.41 -14.39 -8.24
N LEU A 92 2.61 -14.24 -7.67
CA LEU A 92 3.78 -15.06 -7.99
C LEU A 92 3.59 -16.52 -7.56
N HIS A 93 2.99 -16.76 -6.40
CA HIS A 93 2.69 -18.10 -5.93
C HIS A 93 1.74 -18.82 -6.89
N LYS A 94 0.63 -18.17 -7.28
CA LYS A 94 -0.30 -18.73 -8.29
C LYS A 94 0.42 -19.02 -9.61
N TYR A 95 1.25 -18.07 -10.08
CA TYR A 95 2.00 -18.21 -11.33
C TYR A 95 2.98 -19.40 -11.32
N HIS A 96 3.82 -19.51 -10.28
CA HIS A 96 4.81 -20.58 -10.18
C HIS A 96 4.18 -21.95 -9.94
N VAL A 97 3.11 -22.05 -9.14
CA VAL A 97 2.38 -23.31 -8.94
C VAL A 97 1.76 -23.77 -10.26
N ALA A 98 1.12 -22.87 -11.01
CA ALA A 98 0.58 -23.17 -12.34
C ALA A 98 1.67 -23.66 -13.30
N ARG A 99 2.84 -23.00 -13.31
CA ARG A 99 3.97 -23.39 -14.15
C ARG A 99 4.55 -24.75 -13.73
N ARG A 100 4.71 -25.00 -12.44
CA ARG A 100 5.23 -26.27 -11.90
C ARG A 100 4.28 -27.42 -12.18
N GLY A 101 2.97 -27.21 -12.06
CA GLY A 101 1.95 -28.20 -12.42
C GLY A 101 2.00 -28.60 -13.88
N ALA A 102 2.16 -27.62 -14.78
CA ALA A 102 2.31 -27.91 -16.22
C ALA A 102 3.55 -28.76 -16.55
N ILE A 103 4.63 -28.64 -15.75
CA ILE A 103 5.85 -29.45 -15.91
C ILE A 103 5.65 -30.85 -15.36
N LEU A 104 5.08 -31.00 -14.15
CA LEU A 104 4.99 -32.29 -13.45
C LEU A 104 3.83 -33.18 -13.92
N LEU A 105 2.69 -32.60 -14.32
CA LEU A 105 1.45 -33.33 -14.62
C LEU A 105 1.13 -33.43 -16.12
N GLY A 106 1.96 -32.82 -16.96
CA GLY A 106 1.80 -32.79 -18.42
C GLY A 106 0.79 -31.77 -18.93
N LYS A 107 1.02 -31.24 -20.15
CA LYS A 107 0.19 -30.19 -20.78
C LYS A 107 -1.26 -30.63 -21.10
N GLY A 108 -1.51 -31.93 -21.25
CA GLY A 108 -2.80 -32.49 -21.69
C GLY A 108 -3.86 -32.60 -20.60
N SER A 109 -3.45 -32.81 -19.34
CA SER A 109 -4.38 -32.91 -18.18
C SER A 109 -4.64 -31.56 -17.49
N TYR A 110 -3.85 -30.52 -17.78
CA TYR A 110 -3.87 -29.28 -17.03
C TYR A 110 -4.06 -28.05 -17.94
N LYS A 111 -5.32 -27.67 -18.16
CA LYS A 111 -5.69 -26.35 -18.70
C LYS A 111 -5.58 -25.32 -17.58
N SER A 112 -4.38 -24.81 -17.34
CA SER A 112 -4.15 -23.72 -16.39
C SER A 112 -4.98 -22.48 -16.77
N ASN A 113 -6.17 -22.33 -16.19
CA ASN A 113 -6.95 -21.10 -16.25
C ASN A 113 -6.35 -20.06 -15.28
N TYR A 114 -5.04 -19.83 -15.38
CA TYR A 114 -4.38 -18.79 -14.62
C TYR A 114 -5.04 -17.45 -14.98
N ARG A 115 -5.73 -16.87 -13.99
CA ARG A 115 -6.44 -15.61 -14.09
C ARG A 115 -6.23 -14.89 -12.77
N ASN A 116 -5.63 -13.70 -12.82
CA ASN A 116 -5.49 -12.87 -11.65
C ASN A 116 -6.83 -12.26 -11.27
N THR A 117 -6.96 -12.02 -9.98
CA THR A 117 -8.11 -11.39 -9.33
C THR A 117 -7.56 -10.28 -8.45
N LEU A 118 -8.35 -9.22 -8.24
CA LEU A 118 -7.93 -8.08 -7.45
C LEU A 118 -7.54 -8.52 -6.03
N PHE A 119 -8.43 -9.28 -5.39
CA PHE A 119 -8.22 -9.87 -4.08
C PHE A 119 -7.95 -11.38 -4.15
N SER A 120 -7.27 -11.90 -3.13
CA SER A 120 -7.01 -13.32 -2.94
C SER A 120 -8.24 -14.03 -2.35
N THR A 121 -9.05 -14.60 -3.24
CA THR A 121 -10.19 -15.44 -2.85
C THR A 121 -9.73 -16.85 -2.47
N TYR A 122 -10.32 -17.44 -1.43
CA TYR A 122 -10.12 -18.80 -0.95
C TYR A 122 -11.48 -19.52 -0.88
N TYR A 123 -11.52 -20.81 -1.18
CA TYR A 123 -12.76 -21.58 -1.01
C TYR A 123 -12.90 -21.99 0.45
N ALA A 124 -13.96 -21.53 1.12
CA ALA A 124 -14.40 -22.02 2.42
C ALA A 124 -15.50 -23.08 2.23
N CYS A 125 -15.63 -23.99 3.21
CA CYS A 125 -16.59 -25.10 3.18
C CYS A 125 -18.02 -24.62 2.80
N HIS A 126 -18.77 -25.45 2.08
CA HIS A 126 -20.14 -25.19 1.60
C HIS A 126 -20.32 -23.87 0.81
N CYS A 127 -20.07 -23.94 -0.49
CA CYS A 127 -20.56 -23.02 -1.53
C CYS A 127 -20.15 -21.54 -1.38
N THR A 128 -19.20 -21.21 -0.51
CA THR A 128 -18.83 -19.83 -0.19
C THR A 128 -17.34 -19.55 -0.42
N ASN A 129 -17.05 -18.65 -1.37
CA ASN A 129 -15.71 -18.05 -1.54
C ASN A 129 -15.45 -17.02 -0.43
N VAL A 130 -14.26 -16.95 0.15
CA VAL A 130 -13.87 -16.01 1.21
C VAL A 130 -12.57 -15.32 0.81
N SER A 131 -12.49 -13.99 0.89
CA SER A 131 -11.26 -13.24 0.64
C SER A 131 -10.79 -12.60 1.95
N LEU A 132 -9.72 -13.16 2.53
CA LEU A 132 -9.17 -12.69 3.81
C LEU A 132 -8.61 -11.27 3.69
N ASP A 133 -8.00 -10.96 2.55
CA ASP A 133 -7.47 -9.63 2.25
C ASP A 133 -8.56 -8.58 2.04
N ALA A 134 -9.71 -8.93 1.47
CA ALA A 134 -10.86 -8.02 1.42
C ALA A 134 -11.43 -7.76 2.82
N TYR A 135 -11.61 -8.80 3.66
CA TYR A 135 -12.05 -8.58 5.05
C TYR A 135 -11.07 -7.72 5.84
N PHE A 136 -9.77 -7.99 5.69
CA PHE A 136 -8.74 -7.19 6.35
C PHE A 136 -8.77 -5.73 5.89
N LEU A 137 -8.87 -5.48 4.58
CA LEU A 137 -9.01 -4.12 4.05
C LEU A 137 -10.27 -3.41 4.56
N PHE A 138 -11.41 -4.11 4.57
CA PHE A 138 -12.68 -3.58 5.07
C PHE A 138 -12.60 -3.18 6.55
N ILE A 139 -11.98 -4.01 7.39
CA ILE A 139 -11.78 -3.73 8.81
C ILE A 139 -10.85 -2.52 8.98
N CYS A 140 -9.69 -2.51 8.33
CA CYS A 140 -8.72 -1.40 8.45
C CYS A 140 -9.32 -0.07 8.00
N THR A 141 -10.05 -0.06 6.88
CA THR A 141 -10.69 1.16 6.34
C THR A 141 -11.86 1.61 7.20
N SER A 142 -12.65 0.69 7.76
CA SER A 142 -13.73 1.04 8.71
C SER A 142 -13.16 1.67 9.99
N LEU A 143 -12.10 1.10 10.55
CA LEU A 143 -11.42 1.67 11.73
C LEU A 143 -10.78 3.03 11.41
N GLY A 144 -10.16 3.17 10.23
CA GLY A 144 -9.62 4.45 9.75
C GLY A 144 -10.70 5.52 9.61
N PHE A 145 -11.82 5.18 8.98
CA PHE A 145 -12.97 6.08 8.84
C PHE A 145 -13.50 6.54 10.20
N ILE A 146 -13.72 5.61 11.13
CA ILE A 146 -14.22 5.91 12.48
C ILE A 146 -13.20 6.78 13.24
N GLY A 147 -11.91 6.47 13.14
CA GLY A 147 -10.84 7.24 13.76
C GLY A 147 -10.80 8.69 13.26
N GLU A 148 -10.83 8.88 11.94
CA GLU A 148 -10.86 10.22 11.33
C GLU A 148 -12.15 10.97 11.65
N PHE A 149 -13.29 10.28 11.68
CA PHE A 149 -14.57 10.87 12.08
C PHE A 149 -14.50 11.40 13.51
N ILE A 150 -14.05 10.58 14.47
CA ILE A 150 -13.92 11.01 15.87
C ILE A 150 -12.93 12.16 16.00
N ALA A 151 -11.78 12.09 15.33
CA ALA A 151 -10.74 13.13 15.36
C ALA A 151 -11.16 14.44 14.67
N GLY A 152 -12.13 14.39 13.75
CA GLY A 152 -12.65 15.55 13.02
C GLY A 152 -13.54 16.47 13.86
N PHE A 153 -14.06 15.99 15.00
CA PHE A 153 -14.89 16.77 15.90
C PHE A 153 -14.13 17.22 17.16
N ARG A 154 -14.22 18.51 17.49
CA ARG A 154 -13.77 19.05 18.78
C ARG A 154 -14.89 19.88 19.39
N GLY A 155 -15.35 19.52 20.58
CA GLY A 155 -16.44 20.22 21.27
C GLY A 155 -17.80 20.17 20.55
N GLY A 156 -18.02 19.20 19.67
CA GLY A 156 -19.26 19.07 18.88
C GLY A 156 -19.24 19.80 17.53
N GLU A 157 -18.18 20.55 17.22
CA GLU A 157 -18.00 21.22 15.93
C GLU A 157 -16.99 20.47 15.06
N PHE A 158 -17.25 20.47 13.74
CA PHE A 158 -16.35 19.91 12.75
C PHE A 158 -15.22 20.90 12.46
N VAL A 159 -13.98 20.55 12.85
CA VAL A 159 -12.89 21.53 12.93
C VAL A 159 -11.71 21.25 11.99
N VAL A 160 -11.58 20.04 11.45
CA VAL A 160 -10.40 19.67 10.64
C VAL A 160 -10.80 19.13 9.26
N MET A 161 -10.68 19.98 8.23
CA MET A 161 -11.06 19.62 6.85
C MET A 161 -10.23 18.45 6.26
N SER A 162 -8.96 18.30 6.68
CA SER A 162 -8.12 17.19 6.22
C SER A 162 -8.66 15.83 6.65
N ASN A 163 -9.37 15.74 7.77
CA ASN A 163 -10.02 14.51 8.22
C ASN A 163 -11.15 14.10 7.26
N THR A 164 -11.89 15.06 6.67
CA THR A 164 -12.92 14.76 5.65
C THR A 164 -12.32 14.07 4.43
N HIS A 165 -11.15 14.54 3.97
CA HIS A 165 -10.48 13.92 2.82
C HIS A 165 -10.11 12.47 3.14
N HIS A 166 -9.53 12.21 4.31
CA HIS A 166 -9.14 10.87 4.72
C HIS A 166 -10.35 9.95 4.94
N MET A 167 -11.41 10.44 5.59
CA MET A 167 -12.67 9.71 5.70
C MET A 167 -13.20 9.29 4.31
N CYS A 168 -13.17 10.20 3.35
CA CYS A 168 -13.60 9.90 1.98
C CYS A 168 -12.72 8.80 1.35
N MET A 169 -11.39 8.90 1.46
CA MET A 169 -10.47 7.86 0.98
C MET A 169 -10.78 6.49 1.62
N TYR A 170 -10.88 6.43 2.95
CA TYR A 170 -11.18 5.19 3.67
C TYR A 170 -12.53 4.61 3.25
N PHE A 171 -13.55 5.46 3.07
CA PHE A 171 -14.86 5.02 2.61
C PHE A 171 -14.80 4.32 1.24
N PHE A 172 -14.13 4.89 0.24
CA PHE A 172 -14.07 4.29 -1.10
C PHE A 172 -13.23 3.01 -1.16
N TYR A 173 -12.13 2.93 -0.41
CA TYR A 173 -11.37 1.69 -0.27
C TYR A 173 -12.17 0.60 0.48
N GLY A 174 -12.90 0.98 1.53
CA GLY A 174 -13.80 0.09 2.26
C GLY A 174 -14.97 -0.41 1.40
N LEU A 175 -15.56 0.48 0.59
CA LEU A 175 -16.62 0.13 -0.35
C LEU A 175 -16.14 -0.91 -1.37
N THR A 176 -14.91 -0.76 -1.87
CA THR A 176 -14.29 -1.74 -2.78
C THR A 176 -14.16 -3.12 -2.13
N ALA A 177 -13.66 -3.16 -0.89
CA ALA A 177 -13.55 -4.41 -0.14
C ALA A 177 -14.93 -5.04 0.13
N PHE A 178 -15.91 -4.22 0.51
CA PHE A 178 -17.29 -4.66 0.75
C PHE A 178 -17.93 -5.25 -0.50
N ILE A 179 -17.81 -4.59 -1.65
CA ILE A 179 -18.31 -5.09 -2.94
C ILE A 179 -17.67 -6.44 -3.28
N HIS A 180 -16.36 -6.60 -3.09
CA HIS A 180 -15.71 -7.89 -3.31
C HIS A 180 -16.23 -8.98 -2.35
N ILE A 181 -16.52 -8.65 -1.09
CA ILE A 181 -17.12 -9.58 -0.11
C ILE A 181 -18.52 -10.01 -0.58
N LEU A 182 -19.35 -9.09 -1.05
CA LEU A 182 -20.68 -9.39 -1.59
C LEU A 182 -20.60 -10.26 -2.85
N MET A 183 -19.66 -9.98 -3.76
CA MET A 183 -19.38 -10.81 -4.93
C MET A 183 -18.97 -12.23 -4.53
N CYS A 184 -18.12 -12.35 -3.51
CA CYS A 184 -17.76 -13.65 -2.93
C CYS A 184 -19.01 -14.41 -2.44
N ARG A 185 -20.01 -13.70 -1.89
CA ARG A 185 -21.32 -14.21 -1.42
C ARG A 185 -22.36 -14.44 -2.51
N LYS A 186 -22.00 -14.29 -3.79
CA LYS A 186 -22.89 -14.51 -4.94
C LYS A 186 -24.10 -13.55 -4.94
N HIS A 187 -23.97 -12.37 -4.35
CA HIS A 187 -24.95 -11.29 -4.60
C HIS A 187 -24.97 -10.95 -6.10
N PRO A 188 -26.11 -10.48 -6.65
CA PRO A 188 -26.28 -10.17 -8.07
C PRO A 188 -25.56 -8.86 -8.45
N ILE A 189 -24.24 -8.85 -8.33
CA ILE A 189 -23.35 -7.74 -8.65
C ILE A 189 -22.68 -8.04 -9.99
N PRO A 190 -22.62 -7.09 -10.93
CA PRO A 190 -21.94 -7.28 -12.20
C PRO A 190 -20.50 -7.77 -12.01
N ALA A 191 -20.05 -8.65 -12.91
CA ALA A 191 -18.66 -9.12 -12.89
C ALA A 191 -17.71 -7.92 -12.92
N ASP A 192 -16.60 -8.03 -12.20
CA ASP A 192 -15.49 -7.07 -12.21
C ASP A 192 -15.80 -5.73 -11.53
N SER A 193 -16.94 -5.64 -10.83
CA SER A 193 -17.29 -4.46 -10.04
C SER A 193 -16.23 -4.11 -8.99
N ASP A 194 -15.50 -5.10 -8.46
CA ASP A 194 -14.39 -4.89 -7.53
C ASP A 194 -13.19 -4.16 -8.17
N TYR A 195 -12.85 -4.45 -9.43
CA TYR A 195 -11.88 -3.66 -10.19
C TYR A 195 -12.38 -2.24 -10.46
N ALA A 196 -13.65 -2.10 -10.88
CA ALA A 196 -14.23 -0.79 -11.16
C ALA A 196 -14.21 0.12 -9.93
N THR A 197 -14.60 -0.41 -8.77
CA THR A 197 -14.62 0.37 -7.53
C THR A 197 -13.22 0.66 -7.01
N MET A 198 -12.25 -0.25 -7.19
CA MET A 198 -10.86 0.02 -6.86
C MET A 198 -10.28 1.16 -7.72
N ILE A 199 -10.59 1.17 -9.01
CA ILE A 199 -10.20 2.26 -9.92
C ILE A 199 -10.78 3.58 -9.45
N VAL A 200 -12.07 3.62 -9.10
CA VAL A 200 -12.73 4.81 -8.54
C VAL A 200 -12.07 5.24 -7.23
N ALA A 201 -11.78 4.31 -6.32
CA ALA A 201 -11.13 4.60 -5.06
C ALA A 201 -9.76 5.27 -5.25
N CYS A 202 -8.92 4.74 -6.15
CA CYS A 202 -7.63 5.34 -6.48
C CYS A 202 -7.79 6.71 -7.17
N ILE A 203 -8.78 6.91 -8.04
CA ILE A 203 -9.05 8.22 -8.66
C ILE A 203 -9.46 9.25 -7.59
N VAL A 204 -10.37 8.88 -6.68
CA VAL A 204 -10.78 9.74 -5.56
C VAL A 204 -9.58 10.08 -4.66
N GLU A 205 -8.74 9.09 -4.34
CA GLU A 205 -7.51 9.31 -3.59
C GLU A 205 -6.60 10.34 -4.28
N ALA A 206 -6.35 10.18 -5.59
CA ALA A 206 -5.54 11.11 -6.37
C ALA A 206 -6.13 12.53 -6.38
N LEU A 207 -7.45 12.67 -6.56
CA LEU A 207 -8.13 13.96 -6.56
C LEU A 207 -8.04 14.66 -5.20
N LEU A 208 -8.22 13.92 -4.10
CA LEU A 208 -8.12 14.47 -2.75
C LEU A 208 -6.68 14.88 -2.42
N PHE A 209 -5.68 14.08 -2.83
CA PHE A 209 -4.27 14.49 -2.71
C PHE A 209 -3.90 15.70 -3.56
N GLN A 210 -4.47 15.85 -4.75
CA GLN A 210 -4.29 17.06 -5.54
C GLN A 210 -4.80 18.30 -4.78
N GLY A 211 -5.92 18.17 -4.06
CA GLY A 211 -6.42 19.23 -3.17
C GLY A 211 -5.46 19.56 -2.02
N HIS A 212 -4.70 18.59 -1.51
CA HIS A 212 -3.72 18.79 -0.44
C HIS A 212 -2.47 19.58 -0.86
N ILE A 213 -2.18 19.69 -2.16
CA ILE A 213 -0.98 20.37 -2.68
C ILE A 213 -1.10 21.89 -2.56
N ASN A 214 -2.32 22.44 -2.69
CA ASN A 214 -2.55 23.88 -2.72
C ASN A 214 -2.14 24.54 -1.40
N GLY A 215 -1.26 25.55 -1.46
CA GLY A 215 -0.81 26.31 -0.30
C GLY A 215 0.28 25.64 0.56
N ARG A 216 0.82 24.49 0.14
CA ARG A 216 1.94 23.82 0.83
C ARG A 216 3.29 24.35 0.36
N GLY A 217 4.29 24.23 1.24
CA GLY A 217 5.69 24.50 0.92
C GLY A 217 6.23 23.61 -0.21
N PRO A 218 7.19 24.07 -1.04
CA PRO A 218 7.69 23.36 -2.21
C PRO A 218 7.99 21.85 -2.05
N ILE A 219 8.68 21.42 -0.99
CA ILE A 219 9.04 20.02 -0.73
C ILE A 219 7.77 19.22 -0.43
N ASN A 220 6.90 19.76 0.41
CA ASN A 220 5.64 19.13 0.79
C ASN A 220 4.72 18.96 -0.44
N ALA A 221 4.57 20.01 -1.24
CA ALA A 221 3.85 19.95 -2.51
C ALA A 221 4.44 18.89 -3.45
N LYS A 222 5.77 18.82 -3.58
CA LYS A 222 6.45 17.85 -4.45
C LYS A 222 6.28 16.41 -3.97
N ILE A 223 6.32 16.15 -2.67
CA ILE A 223 6.10 14.82 -2.11
C ILE A 223 4.70 14.30 -2.45
N HIS A 224 3.68 15.13 -2.23
CA HIS A 224 2.30 14.77 -2.55
C HIS A 224 2.06 14.67 -4.06
N MET A 225 2.69 15.51 -4.88
CA MET A 225 2.62 15.39 -6.34
C MET A 225 3.17 14.04 -6.84
N LEU A 226 4.32 13.60 -6.32
CA LEU A 226 4.89 12.29 -6.67
C LEU A 226 3.98 11.14 -6.22
N LEU A 227 3.28 11.32 -5.10
CA LEU A 227 2.25 10.38 -4.65
C LEU A 227 1.06 10.32 -5.63
N VAL A 228 0.55 11.46 -6.09
CA VAL A 228 -0.49 11.51 -7.13
C VAL A 228 -0.05 10.77 -8.39
N TYR A 229 1.19 10.98 -8.85
CA TYR A 229 1.70 10.27 -10.04
C TYR A 229 1.74 8.76 -9.85
N THR A 230 2.18 8.25 -8.70
CA THR A 230 2.20 6.79 -8.48
C THR A 230 0.78 6.21 -8.40
N ILE A 231 -0.18 6.94 -7.81
CA ILE A 231 -1.59 6.52 -7.79
C ILE A 231 -2.15 6.43 -9.21
N MET A 232 -1.86 7.41 -10.07
CA MET A 232 -2.30 7.37 -11.48
C MET A 232 -1.68 6.22 -12.27
N VAL A 233 -0.42 5.87 -11.98
CA VAL A 233 0.22 4.66 -12.53
C VAL A 233 -0.50 3.40 -12.05
N THR A 234 -0.87 3.32 -10.78
CA THR A 234 -1.68 2.21 -10.23
C THR A 234 -3.03 2.09 -10.92
N VAL A 235 -3.73 3.20 -11.16
CA VAL A 235 -4.99 3.24 -11.93
C VAL A 235 -4.76 2.67 -13.34
N GLY A 236 -3.69 3.08 -14.03
CA GLY A 236 -3.33 2.55 -15.34
C GLY A 236 -3.18 1.02 -15.33
N PHE A 237 -2.44 0.47 -14.35
CA PHE A 237 -2.27 -0.97 -14.24
C PHE A 237 -3.54 -1.72 -13.82
N LEU A 238 -4.42 -1.12 -13.00
CA LEU A 238 -5.73 -1.68 -12.67
C LEU A 238 -6.61 -1.82 -13.92
N VAL A 239 -6.68 -0.79 -14.76
CA VAL A 239 -7.44 -0.81 -16.03
C VAL A 239 -6.87 -1.87 -16.97
N LEU A 240 -5.54 -1.90 -17.14
CA LEU A 240 -4.87 -2.90 -17.97
C LEU A 240 -5.09 -4.33 -17.44
N GLU A 241 -5.05 -4.53 -16.12
CA GLU A 241 -5.26 -5.83 -15.51
C GLU A 241 -6.71 -6.30 -15.69
N MET A 242 -7.67 -5.38 -15.56
CA MET A 242 -9.09 -5.67 -15.81
C MET A 242 -9.31 -6.17 -17.23
N ALA A 243 -8.61 -5.59 -18.22
CA ALA A 243 -8.66 -6.02 -19.61
C ALA A 243 -7.84 -7.29 -19.92
N ALA A 244 -6.73 -7.53 -19.19
CA ALA A 244 -5.76 -8.57 -19.51
C ALA A 244 -5.35 -9.42 -18.29
N ARG A 245 -6.34 -9.97 -17.56
CA ARG A 245 -6.16 -10.74 -16.31
C ARG A 245 -5.22 -11.94 -16.34
N ARG A 246 -4.87 -12.43 -17.53
CA ARG A 246 -3.94 -13.57 -17.69
C ARG A 246 -2.47 -13.14 -17.77
N ASN A 247 -2.21 -11.85 -17.96
CA ASN A 247 -0.86 -11.33 -18.02
C ASN A 247 -0.33 -11.05 -16.61
N VAL A 248 0.54 -11.95 -16.13
CA VAL A 248 1.17 -11.84 -14.81
C VAL A 248 1.94 -10.53 -14.63
N LEU A 249 2.56 -10.00 -15.69
CA LEU A 249 3.37 -8.79 -15.59
C LEU A 249 2.51 -7.57 -15.25
N ILE A 250 1.28 -7.50 -15.76
CA ILE A 250 0.37 -6.38 -15.50
C ILE A 250 -0.09 -6.42 -14.03
N SER A 251 -0.46 -7.59 -13.52
CA SER A 251 -0.83 -7.75 -12.11
C SER A 251 0.34 -7.46 -11.16
N LEU A 252 1.57 -7.87 -11.53
CA LEU A 252 2.77 -7.52 -10.78
C LEU A 252 3.02 -6.01 -10.82
N ALA A 253 2.88 -5.38 -11.98
CA ALA A 253 3.06 -3.93 -12.10
C ALA A 253 2.05 -3.16 -11.24
N ARG A 254 0.79 -3.60 -11.17
CA ARG A 254 -0.19 -3.08 -10.19
C ARG A 254 0.32 -3.24 -8.76
N ALA A 255 0.66 -4.46 -8.34
CA ALA A 255 1.09 -4.72 -6.96
C ALA A 255 2.36 -3.95 -6.60
N SER A 256 3.33 -3.84 -7.52
CA SER A 256 4.56 -3.06 -7.34
C SER A 256 4.27 -1.56 -7.26
N SER A 257 3.33 -1.01 -8.05
CA SER A 257 2.96 0.41 -7.95
C SER A 257 2.36 0.77 -6.59
N ILE A 258 1.57 -0.14 -6.01
CA ILE A 258 1.00 0.00 -4.66
C ILE A 258 2.09 -0.12 -3.59
N LEU A 259 3.07 -1.00 -3.81
CA LEU A 259 4.25 -1.09 -2.94
C LEU A 259 5.07 0.21 -2.95
N VAL A 260 5.30 0.80 -4.13
CA VAL A 260 5.97 2.11 -4.26
C VAL A 260 5.18 3.20 -3.55
N GLN A 261 3.85 3.23 -3.70
CA GLN A 261 2.98 4.17 -2.99
C GLN A 261 3.18 4.07 -1.47
N GLY A 262 3.14 2.86 -0.91
CA GLY A 262 3.37 2.66 0.53
C GLY A 262 4.77 3.06 1.00
N GLN A 263 5.81 2.69 0.25
CA GLN A 263 7.18 3.08 0.55
C GLN A 263 7.37 4.61 0.49
N TRP A 264 6.72 5.26 -0.48
CA TRP A 264 6.79 6.71 -0.64
C TRP A 264 6.04 7.46 0.45
N PHE A 265 4.88 6.97 0.89
CA PHE A 265 4.20 7.48 2.08
C PHE A 265 5.14 7.51 3.29
N CYS A 266 5.82 6.39 3.57
CA CYS A 266 6.76 6.33 4.68
C CYS A 266 7.96 7.27 4.49
N THR A 267 8.59 7.25 3.31
CA THR A 267 9.74 8.10 3.00
C THR A 267 9.37 9.59 3.10
N GLY A 268 8.25 9.99 2.50
CA GLY A 268 7.71 11.35 2.57
C GLY A 268 7.38 11.77 3.99
N GLY A 269 6.82 10.87 4.81
CA GLY A 269 6.57 11.09 6.22
C GLY A 269 7.85 11.47 6.99
N PHE A 270 8.95 10.72 6.80
CA PHE A 270 10.23 11.04 7.43
C PHE A 270 10.87 12.33 6.89
N ILE A 271 10.62 12.70 5.64
CA ILE A 271 11.11 13.98 5.08
C ILE A 271 10.36 15.15 5.69
N LEU A 272 9.03 15.06 5.81
CA LEU A 272 8.18 16.14 6.31
C LEU A 272 8.18 16.27 7.83
N TYR A 273 8.31 15.15 8.52
CA TYR A 273 8.26 15.05 9.98
C TYR A 273 9.46 14.24 10.50
N PRO A 274 10.70 14.73 10.29
CA PRO A 274 11.89 14.03 10.73
C PRO A 274 11.90 13.91 12.26
N PRO A 275 12.16 12.71 12.82
CA PRO A 275 12.41 12.55 14.25
C PRO A 275 13.59 13.43 14.70
N SER A 276 13.68 13.71 16.00
CA SER A 276 14.70 14.63 16.56
C SER A 276 16.16 14.24 16.25
N PHE A 277 16.43 12.97 15.93
CA PHE A 277 17.75 12.48 15.55
C PHE A 277 18.05 12.61 14.04
N MET A 278 17.09 13.00 13.21
CA MET A 278 17.26 13.20 11.78
C MET A 278 17.40 14.68 11.43
N PRO A 279 18.18 15.04 10.39
CA PRO A 279 18.25 16.41 9.89
C PRO A 279 16.90 16.91 9.39
N THR A 280 16.62 18.20 9.62
CA THR A 280 15.47 18.87 9.01
C THR A 280 15.73 19.23 7.55
N TRP A 281 14.65 19.31 6.77
CA TRP A 281 14.71 19.67 5.36
C TRP A 281 14.49 21.17 5.17
N ASP A 282 15.26 21.77 4.26
CA ASP A 282 15.15 23.17 3.85
C ASP A 282 14.34 23.27 2.55
N ASP A 283 13.15 23.82 2.68
CA ASP A 283 12.15 23.98 1.62
C ASP A 283 12.63 24.87 0.46
N ASN A 284 13.61 25.74 0.71
CA ASN A 284 14.20 26.64 -0.28
C ASN A 284 15.47 26.06 -0.94
N SER A 285 15.94 24.90 -0.48
CA SER A 285 17.18 24.30 -0.96
C SER A 285 16.97 23.56 -2.28
N ARG A 286 17.49 24.12 -3.37
CA ARG A 286 17.49 23.48 -4.69
C ARG A 286 18.10 22.06 -4.70
N PRO A 287 19.24 21.79 -4.04
CA PRO A 287 19.78 20.43 -3.95
C PRO A 287 18.86 19.46 -3.22
N GLN A 288 18.23 19.88 -2.11
CA GLN A 288 17.32 19.00 -1.37
C GLN A 288 16.03 18.74 -2.18
N MET A 289 15.52 19.75 -2.89
CA MET A 289 14.42 19.59 -3.82
C MET A 289 14.70 18.55 -4.91
N ALA A 290 15.91 18.53 -5.46
CA ALA A 290 16.33 17.52 -6.43
C ALA A 290 16.44 16.13 -5.78
N LEU A 291 16.95 16.05 -4.56
CA LEU A 291 17.09 14.81 -3.79
C LEU A 291 15.74 14.12 -3.57
N VAL A 292 14.63 14.85 -3.36
CA VAL A 292 13.28 14.27 -3.24
C VAL A 292 12.93 13.36 -4.43
N THR A 293 13.18 13.81 -5.67
CA THR A 293 12.92 12.99 -6.87
C THR A 293 13.85 11.78 -6.94
N THR A 294 15.11 11.96 -6.56
CA THR A 294 16.08 10.85 -6.51
C THR A 294 15.65 9.79 -5.50
N LEU A 295 15.19 10.19 -4.31
CA LEU A 295 14.67 9.26 -3.29
C LEU A 295 13.42 8.54 -3.78
N PHE A 296 12.54 9.21 -4.53
CA PHE A 296 11.40 8.55 -5.15
C PHE A 296 11.84 7.48 -6.17
N ALA A 297 12.82 7.79 -7.02
CA ALA A 297 13.39 6.81 -7.95
C ALA A 297 14.06 5.62 -7.23
N VAL A 298 14.71 5.86 -6.09
CA VAL A 298 15.26 4.80 -5.23
C VAL A 298 14.14 3.91 -4.68
N ASN A 299 13.01 4.46 -4.25
CA ASN A 299 11.86 3.66 -3.81
C ASN A 299 11.33 2.77 -4.95
N ILE A 300 11.23 3.28 -6.18
CA ILE A 300 10.88 2.46 -7.36
C ILE A 300 11.87 1.30 -7.54
N ALA A 301 13.17 1.58 -7.48
CA ALA A 301 14.19 0.54 -7.60
C ALA A 301 14.09 -0.51 -6.48
N LEU A 302 13.85 -0.09 -5.24
CA LEU A 302 13.66 -0.98 -4.10
C LEU A 302 12.41 -1.86 -4.26
N ALA A 303 11.29 -1.32 -4.76
CA ALA A 303 10.10 -2.12 -5.05
C ALA A 303 10.36 -3.19 -6.14
N ILE A 304 11.13 -2.85 -7.19
CA ILE A 304 11.51 -3.81 -8.24
C ILE A 304 12.42 -4.91 -7.67
N ILE A 305 13.48 -4.53 -6.95
CA ILE A 305 14.41 -5.47 -6.32
C ILE A 305 13.66 -6.39 -5.34
N GLY A 306 12.78 -5.81 -4.51
CA GLY A 306 11.94 -6.57 -3.57
C GLY A 306 11.02 -7.56 -4.30
N THR A 307 10.39 -7.14 -5.39
CA THR A 307 9.55 -8.02 -6.23
C THR A 307 10.36 -9.18 -6.82
N LEU A 308 11.57 -8.91 -7.32
CA LEU A 308 12.48 -9.94 -7.85
C LEU A 308 12.95 -10.92 -6.76
N LEU A 309 13.27 -10.43 -5.57
CA LEU A 309 13.64 -11.25 -4.43
C LEU A 309 12.49 -12.18 -4.03
N ILE A 310 11.28 -11.64 -3.87
CA ILE A 310 10.08 -12.43 -3.55
C ILE A 310 9.83 -13.48 -4.64
N ASN A 311 9.96 -13.12 -5.92
CA ASN A 311 9.85 -14.04 -7.03
C ASN A 311 10.85 -15.20 -6.93
N TYR A 312 12.11 -14.92 -6.63
CA TYR A 312 13.13 -15.94 -6.46
C TYR A 312 12.83 -16.87 -5.28
N LEU A 313 12.45 -16.32 -4.12
CA LEU A 313 12.11 -17.10 -2.93
C LEU A 313 10.90 -18.01 -3.16
N ILE A 314 9.86 -17.50 -3.81
CA ILE A 314 8.66 -18.29 -4.14
C ILE A 314 8.99 -19.38 -5.16
N PHE A 315 9.80 -19.06 -6.18
CA PHE A 315 10.26 -20.03 -7.16
C PHE A 315 10.99 -21.21 -6.48
N LEU A 316 11.92 -20.93 -5.57
CA LEU A 316 12.61 -21.96 -4.79
C LEU A 316 11.62 -22.80 -3.99
N ARG A 317 10.73 -22.15 -3.22
CA ARG A 317 9.71 -22.83 -2.41
C ARG A 317 8.82 -23.76 -3.25
N VAL A 318 8.33 -23.29 -4.40
CA VAL A 318 7.43 -24.06 -5.27
C VAL A 318 8.17 -25.20 -5.96
N ASN A 319 9.44 -25.02 -6.33
CA ASN A 319 10.23 -26.12 -6.91
C ASN A 319 10.51 -27.25 -5.94
N CYS A 320 10.56 -26.97 -4.63
CA CYS A 320 10.68 -27.97 -3.59
C CYS A 320 9.37 -28.74 -3.32
N MET A 321 8.23 -28.35 -3.92
CA MET A 321 6.96 -29.07 -3.74
C MET A 321 6.90 -30.32 -4.64
N ASP A 322 6.35 -31.39 -4.08
CA ASP A 322 6.08 -32.64 -4.78
C ASP A 322 4.82 -32.54 -5.68
N ALA A 323 4.66 -33.51 -6.59
CA ALA A 323 3.56 -33.53 -7.54
C ALA A 323 2.17 -33.66 -6.88
N GLN A 324 2.06 -34.36 -5.75
CA GLN A 324 0.80 -34.54 -5.03
C GLN A 324 0.37 -33.23 -4.36
N THR A 325 1.30 -32.50 -3.74
CA THR A 325 1.05 -31.17 -3.19
C THR A 325 0.60 -30.18 -4.25
N ILE A 326 1.30 -30.13 -5.39
CA ILE A 326 0.95 -29.26 -6.52
C ILE A 326 -0.44 -29.62 -7.07
N SER A 327 -0.73 -30.90 -7.31
CA SER A 327 -2.04 -31.38 -7.76
C SER A 327 -3.16 -30.97 -6.79
N ARG A 328 -2.94 -31.11 -5.47
CA ARG A 328 -3.93 -30.71 -4.46
C ARG A 328 -4.23 -29.21 -4.50
N ILE A 329 -3.22 -28.36 -4.67
CA ILE A 329 -3.38 -26.90 -4.75
C ILE A 329 -4.18 -26.54 -6.01
N LEU A 330 -3.84 -27.16 -7.14
CA LEU A 330 -4.45 -26.91 -8.44
C LEU A 330 -5.91 -27.36 -8.49
N ASN A 331 -6.22 -28.55 -7.99
CA ASN A 331 -7.60 -29.04 -7.89
C ASN A 331 -8.47 -28.10 -7.05
N LYS A 332 -7.92 -27.54 -5.95
CA LYS A 332 -8.62 -26.56 -5.12
C LYS A 332 -8.83 -25.22 -5.86
N SER A 333 -7.95 -24.83 -6.78
CA SER A 333 -8.16 -23.65 -7.63
C SER A 333 -9.14 -23.88 -8.77
N ASP A 334 -9.23 -25.08 -9.35
CA ASP A 334 -10.16 -25.38 -10.44
C ASP A 334 -11.61 -25.43 -9.93
N ILE A 335 -11.85 -26.07 -8.79
CA ILE A 335 -13.15 -26.04 -8.08
C ILE A 335 -13.58 -24.59 -7.81
N ARG A 336 -12.64 -23.68 -7.55
CA ARG A 336 -12.93 -22.25 -7.37
C ARG A 336 -13.35 -21.57 -8.67
N SER A 337 -12.63 -21.82 -9.78
CA SER A 337 -12.94 -21.23 -11.09
C SER A 337 -14.33 -21.65 -11.57
N GLN A 338 -14.68 -22.92 -11.45
CA GLN A 338 -16.00 -23.43 -11.87
C GLN A 338 -17.14 -22.81 -11.07
N ASN A 339 -16.97 -22.62 -9.76
CA ASN A 339 -17.98 -22.01 -8.89
C ASN A 339 -18.12 -20.48 -9.03
N SER A 340 -17.14 -19.82 -9.65
CA SER A 340 -17.15 -18.36 -9.88
C SER A 340 -17.75 -17.94 -11.23
N LEU A 341 -17.93 -18.88 -12.16
CA LEU A 341 -18.66 -18.61 -13.38
C LEU A 341 -20.16 -18.75 -13.07
N PRO A 342 -21.01 -17.76 -13.43
CA PRO A 342 -22.44 -18.03 -13.50
C PRO A 342 -22.64 -19.23 -14.41
N ASN A 343 -23.56 -20.11 -14.05
CA ASN A 343 -23.91 -21.30 -14.83
C ASN A 343 -24.61 -20.84 -16.11
N ILE A 344 -23.86 -20.26 -17.05
CA ILE A 344 -24.32 -19.90 -18.37
C ILE A 344 -24.35 -21.20 -19.13
N ASP A 345 -25.52 -21.82 -19.16
CA ASP A 345 -25.81 -22.90 -20.07
C ASP A 345 -25.58 -22.37 -21.50
N PRO A 346 -24.59 -22.89 -22.26
CA PRO A 346 -24.27 -22.40 -23.59
C PRO A 346 -25.42 -22.57 -24.61
N GLY A 347 -26.52 -23.20 -24.22
CA GLY A 347 -27.71 -23.40 -25.04
C GLY A 347 -28.87 -22.41 -24.84
N LYS A 348 -28.80 -21.46 -23.89
CA LYS A 348 -29.94 -20.54 -23.65
C LYS A 348 -29.69 -19.15 -24.27
N PRO A 349 -30.37 -18.77 -25.37
CA PRO A 349 -30.24 -17.43 -25.93
C PRO A 349 -30.66 -16.39 -24.89
N LEU A 350 -29.89 -15.30 -24.81
CA LEU A 350 -30.08 -14.21 -23.84
C LEU A 350 -31.27 -13.30 -24.14
N ILE A 351 -32.03 -13.57 -25.21
CA ILE A 351 -33.25 -12.87 -25.58
C ILE A 351 -34.12 -13.90 -26.30
N SER A 352 -35.20 -14.35 -25.68
CA SER A 352 -36.31 -14.99 -26.37
C SER A 352 -37.57 -14.25 -25.95
N ASP A 353 -38.06 -13.46 -26.89
CA ASP A 353 -39.45 -13.11 -27.15
C ASP A 353 -40.28 -12.62 -25.96
N SER A 354 -40.47 -11.30 -25.91
CA SER A 354 -41.69 -10.73 -25.38
C SER A 354 -42.84 -11.20 -26.25
N ASP A 355 -43.54 -12.24 -25.79
CA ASP A 355 -44.80 -12.69 -26.36
C ASP A 355 -45.80 -11.53 -26.35
N ASP A 356 -46.29 -11.22 -27.55
CA ASP A 356 -47.64 -10.72 -27.79
C ASP A 356 -48.67 -11.70 -27.19
N GLU A 357 -49.87 -11.17 -26.90
CA GLU A 357 -51.11 -11.83 -26.42
C GLU A 357 -51.33 -11.86 -24.88
N CYS A 358 -52.02 -10.85 -24.32
CA CYS A 358 -53.50 -10.73 -24.29
C CYS A 358 -53.90 -9.42 -23.57
#